data_AF-F7B867-F1
#
_entry.id   AF-F7B867-F1
#
_cell.length_a   1.000
_cell.length_b   1.000
_cell.length_c   1.000
_cell.angle_alpha   90.00
_cell.angle_beta   90.00
_cell.angle_gamma   90.00
#
_symmetry.space_group_name_H-M   'P 1'
#
loop_
_entity.id
_entity.type
_entity.pdbx_description
1 polymer ?
#
loop_
_entity_poly.entity_id
_entity_poly.type
_entity_poly.pdbx_seq_one_letter_code
_entity_poly.pdbx_strand_id
1 'polypeptide(L)'
;MSPLFGEYCRDRFSRKVFVGGLPPDIDEEEIQASFRQFGPLVVDWPHKAESKSYFPPKGYAFLLFQDEMSVQNLISCCMKDGDKLYLRVSSPTIREKPVQIRPWNLSDSDFVLDGSQPLDPRKTIFVGGCHAH
;
A
#
# COMPACT_ATOMS: atom_id res chain seq x y z
N MET A 1 24.48 12.28 -31.52
CA MET A 1 23.40 11.30 -31.77
C MET A 1 23.25 10.46 -30.52
N SER A 2 22.01 10.33 -30.06
CA SER A 2 21.56 9.97 -28.72
C SER A 2 22.09 8.64 -28.17
N PRO A 3 22.32 8.51 -26.85
CA PRO A 3 22.35 7.20 -26.20
C PRO A 3 20.94 6.59 -26.22
N LEU A 4 20.85 5.32 -26.58
CA LEU A 4 19.63 4.54 -26.65
C LEU A 4 19.04 4.38 -25.23
N PHE A 5 17.91 5.06 -25.01
CA PHE A 5 16.81 4.67 -24.14
C PHE A 5 17.15 3.82 -22.90
N GLY A 6 17.53 4.52 -21.83
CA GLY A 6 16.84 4.47 -20.55
C GLY A 6 16.73 3.10 -19.87
N GLU A 7 17.60 2.90 -18.88
CA GLU A 7 17.24 2.23 -17.64
C GLU A 7 15.93 2.81 -17.08
N TYR A 8 14.82 2.17 -17.42
CA TYR A 8 13.54 2.33 -16.74
C TYR A 8 12.99 0.93 -16.49
N CYS A 9 13.58 0.18 -15.57
CA CYS A 9 12.73 -0.61 -14.67
C CYS A 9 12.01 0.41 -13.78
N ARG A 10 11.01 1.07 -14.36
CA ARG A 10 10.06 1.88 -13.61
C ARG A 10 9.29 0.82 -12.82
N ASP A 11 9.64 0.61 -11.56
CA ASP A 11 8.88 -0.28 -10.68
C ASP A 11 7.40 0.04 -10.87
N ARG A 12 6.68 -0.94 -11.42
CA ARG A 12 5.29 -0.77 -11.80
C ARG A 12 4.46 -1.09 -10.57
N PHE A 13 4.02 -0.05 -9.88
CA PHE A 13 3.22 -0.22 -8.67
C PHE A 13 1.74 -0.33 -9.01
N SER A 14 1.06 -1.27 -8.34
CA SER A 14 -0.40 -1.35 -8.35
C SER A 14 -1.01 -0.15 -7.61
N ARG A 15 -2.30 0.08 -7.82
CA ARG A 15 -3.09 1.10 -7.13
C ARG A 15 -3.28 0.83 -5.63
N LYS A 16 -2.93 -0.37 -5.17
CA LYS A 16 -2.99 -0.78 -3.76
C LYS A 16 -1.68 -0.45 -3.06
N VAL A 17 -1.78 0.22 -1.92
CA VAL A 17 -0.65 0.59 -1.06
C VAL A 17 -0.94 0.15 0.36
N PHE A 18 0.00 -0.52 1.00
CA PHE A 18 -0.08 -0.82 2.44
C PHE A 18 0.43 0.37 3.25
N VAL A 19 -0.26 0.67 4.34
CA VAL A 19 0.14 1.68 5.33
C VAL A 19 0.19 1.04 6.70
N GLY A 20 1.33 1.13 7.38
CA GLY A 20 1.55 0.55 8.71
C GLY A 20 2.05 1.55 9.73
N GLY A 21 1.79 1.29 11.01
CA GLY A 21 2.19 2.17 12.10
C GLY A 21 1.25 3.34 12.35
N LEU A 22 0.02 3.28 11.82
CA LEU A 22 -1.03 4.27 12.03
C LEU A 22 -1.22 4.56 13.53
N PRO A 23 -1.57 5.79 13.92
CA PRO A 23 -2.04 6.07 15.28
C PRO A 23 -3.21 5.17 15.67
N PRO A 24 -3.33 4.76 16.95
CA PRO A 24 -4.42 3.88 17.38
C PRO A 24 -5.81 4.55 17.32
N ASP A 25 -5.83 5.87 17.35
CA ASP A 25 -7.01 6.74 17.37
C ASP A 25 -7.28 7.44 16.02
N ILE A 26 -6.57 7.07 14.94
CA ILE A 26 -6.83 7.63 13.60
C ILE A 26 -8.00 6.91 12.93
N ASP A 27 -8.97 7.67 12.43
CA ASP A 27 -10.12 7.14 11.70
C ASP A 27 -9.92 7.15 10.18
N GLU A 28 -10.88 6.58 9.44
CA GLU A 28 -10.85 6.54 7.98
C GLU A 28 -10.81 7.93 7.32
N GLU A 29 -11.58 8.90 7.83
CA GLU A 29 -11.67 10.23 7.25
C GLU A 29 -10.33 10.96 7.40
N GLU A 30 -9.65 10.78 8.53
CA GLU A 30 -8.32 11.35 8.79
C GLU A 30 -7.22 10.70 7.93
N ILE A 31 -7.27 9.36 7.78
CA ILE A 31 -6.40 8.65 6.84
C ILE A 31 -6.67 9.18 5.43
N GLN A 32 -7.92 9.22 5.00
CA GLN A 32 -8.29 9.66 3.67
C GLN A 32 -7.84 11.11 3.43
N ALA A 33 -8.07 12.02 4.38
CA ALA A 33 -7.61 13.41 4.30
C ALA A 33 -6.08 13.52 4.12
N SER A 34 -5.32 12.68 4.84
CA SER A 34 -3.86 12.66 4.76
C SER A 34 -3.33 12.24 3.37
N PHE A 35 -4.02 11.30 2.71
CA PHE A 35 -3.56 10.73 1.43
C PHE A 35 -4.29 11.28 0.20
N ARG A 36 -5.43 11.97 0.36
CA ARG A 36 -6.23 12.52 -0.74
C ARG A 36 -5.49 13.56 -1.58
N GLN A 37 -4.47 14.21 -1.02
CA GLN A 37 -3.59 15.13 -1.74
C GLN A 37 -2.87 14.50 -2.94
N PHE A 38 -2.67 13.18 -2.92
CA PHE A 38 -2.02 12.44 -4.01
C PHE A 38 -3.01 11.98 -5.09
N GLY A 39 -4.30 11.92 -4.75
CA GLY A 39 -5.39 11.56 -5.64
C GLY A 39 -6.57 10.93 -4.90
N PRO A 40 -7.70 10.68 -5.59
CA PRO A 40 -8.85 10.00 -5.01
C PRO A 40 -8.48 8.58 -4.55
N LEU A 41 -8.93 8.21 -3.35
CA LEU A 41 -8.69 6.88 -2.79
C LEU A 41 -9.83 6.40 -1.89
N VAL A 42 -9.86 5.09 -1.68
CA VAL A 42 -10.65 4.40 -0.65
C VAL A 42 -9.69 3.79 0.37
N VAL A 43 -10.05 3.84 1.65
CA VAL A 43 -9.29 3.22 2.74
C VAL A 43 -9.99 1.92 3.13
N ASP A 44 -9.23 0.82 3.19
CA ASP A 44 -9.76 -0.49 3.56
C ASP A 44 -8.87 -1.18 4.57
N TRP A 45 -9.44 -1.98 5.46
CA TRP A 45 -8.69 -2.84 6.37
C TRP A 45 -9.47 -4.13 6.66
N PRO A 46 -8.77 -5.23 7.04
CA PRO A 46 -9.44 -6.51 7.27
C PRO A 46 -10.55 -6.41 8.32
N HIS A 47 -11.69 -7.06 8.04
CA HIS A 47 -12.89 -7.08 8.88
C HIS A 47 -13.57 -5.72 9.11
N LYS A 48 -13.29 -4.70 8.28
CA LYS A 48 -13.95 -3.38 8.35
C LYS A 48 -15.48 -3.45 8.21
N ALA A 49 -15.98 -4.27 7.28
CA ALA A 49 -17.42 -4.41 7.04
C ALA A 49 -18.16 -5.17 8.14
N GLU A 50 -17.46 -6.04 8.88
CA GLU A 50 -18.04 -6.91 9.90
C GLU A 50 -17.85 -6.36 11.33
N SER A 51 -16.81 -5.53 11.52
CA SER A 51 -16.51 -4.90 12.80
C SER A 51 -17.18 -3.54 12.88
N LYS A 52 -17.84 -3.23 14.00
CA LYS A 52 -18.30 -1.86 14.33
C LYS A 52 -17.14 -0.91 14.71
N SER A 53 -15.91 -1.28 14.39
CA SER A 53 -14.72 -0.55 14.78
C SER A 53 -14.38 0.46 13.69
N TYR A 54 -14.49 1.74 14.04
CA TYR A 54 -14.10 2.88 13.20
C TYR A 54 -12.59 3.00 12.98
N PHE A 55 -11.79 2.23 13.73
CA PHE A 55 -10.33 2.33 13.75
C PHE A 55 -9.68 1.05 13.17
N PRO A 56 -8.58 1.20 12.41
CA PRO A 56 -7.85 0.06 11.86
C PRO A 56 -7.22 -0.79 12.97
N PRO A 57 -7.59 -2.08 13.08
CA PRO A 57 -7.06 -2.95 14.13
C PRO A 57 -5.56 -3.14 13.93
N LYS A 58 -4.78 -2.98 15.02
CA LYS A 58 -3.31 -3.09 15.02
C LYS A 58 -2.57 -1.99 14.22
N GLY A 59 -3.24 -0.88 13.86
CA GLY A 59 -2.57 0.29 13.29
C GLY A 59 -2.04 0.10 11.87
N TYR A 60 -2.78 -0.63 11.02
CA TYR A 60 -2.47 -0.73 9.59
C TYR A 60 -3.73 -0.68 8.74
N ALA A 61 -3.60 -0.20 7.51
CA ALA A 61 -4.66 -0.13 6.52
C ALA A 61 -4.10 -0.30 5.11
N PHE A 62 -4.99 -0.45 4.13
CA PHE A 62 -4.71 -0.42 2.71
C PHE A 62 -5.34 0.82 2.09
N LEU A 63 -4.56 1.54 1.29
CA LEU A 63 -5.04 2.60 0.42
C LEU A 63 -5.28 2.01 -0.97
N LEU A 64 -6.46 2.26 -1.52
CA LEU A 64 -6.83 1.89 -2.88
C LEU A 64 -7.03 3.18 -3.67
N PHE A 65 -5.99 3.60 -4.39
CA PHE A 65 -6.07 4.77 -5.25
C PHE A 65 -6.91 4.49 -6.50
N GLN A 66 -7.52 5.54 -7.04
CA GLN A 66 -8.23 5.44 -8.31
C GLN A 66 -7.26 5.25 -9.48
N ASP A 67 -6.08 5.89 -9.42
CA ASP A 67 -5.09 5.96 -10.49
C ASP A 67 -3.70 5.51 -10.03
N GLU A 68 -2.94 4.86 -10.92
CA GLU A 68 -1.54 4.46 -10.67
C GLU A 68 -0.62 5.68 -10.47
N MET A 69 -0.93 6.80 -11.14
CA MET A 69 -0.19 8.06 -11.01
C MET A 69 -0.20 8.58 -9.57
N SER A 70 -1.31 8.39 -8.85
CA SER A 70 -1.44 8.79 -7.44
C SER A 70 -0.43 8.06 -6.55
N VAL A 71 -0.15 6.79 -6.84
CA VAL A 71 0.85 6.00 -6.12
C VAL A 71 2.27 6.52 -6.40
N GLN A 72 2.57 6.89 -7.65
CA GLN A 72 3.86 7.50 -7.99
C GLN A 72 4.06 8.84 -7.26
N ASN A 73 3.02 9.67 -7.21
CA ASN A 73 3.05 10.95 -6.48
C ASN A 73 3.28 10.72 -4.98
N LEU A 74 2.57 9.76 -4.37
CA LEU A 74 2.76 9.37 -2.98
C LEU A 74 4.21 8.96 -2.71
N ILE A 75 4.78 8.07 -3.53
CA ILE A 75 6.17 7.60 -3.39
C ILE A 75 7.16 8.76 -3.51
N SER A 76 6.93 9.67 -4.44
CA SER A 76 7.80 10.84 -4.64
C SER A 76 7.78 11.81 -3.45
N CYS A 77 6.71 11.84 -2.66
CA CYS A 77 6.59 12.65 -1.45
C CYS A 77 7.00 11.93 -0.17
N CYS A 78 7.28 10.62 -0.21
CA CYS A 78 7.69 9.87 0.96
C CYS A 78 9.15 10.16 1.34
N MET A 79 9.41 10.19 2.66
CA MET A 79 10.76 10.14 3.21
C MET A 79 11.31 8.72 3.01
N LYS A 80 12.54 8.62 2.50
CA LYS A 80 13.22 7.33 2.28
C LYS A 80 14.22 7.08 3.41
N ASP A 81 14.12 5.92 4.04
CA ASP A 81 15.09 5.40 5.01
C ASP A 81 15.49 3.99 4.57
N GLY A 82 16.65 3.88 3.93
CA GLY A 82 17.05 2.68 3.20
C GLY A 82 16.03 2.31 2.10
N ASP A 83 15.50 1.09 2.18
CA ASP A 83 14.49 0.56 1.26
C ASP A 83 13.04 0.92 1.69
N LYS A 84 12.87 1.54 2.86
CA LYS A 84 11.54 1.83 3.43
C LYS A 84 11.10 3.24 3.10
N LEU A 85 9.80 3.38 2.82
CA LEU A 85 9.14 4.66 2.59
C LEU A 85 8.30 5.04 3.82
N TYR A 86 8.33 6.32 4.16
CA TYR A 86 7.58 6.89 5.29
C TYR A 86 6.86 8.16 4.90
N LEU A 87 5.62 8.32 5.39
CA LEU A 87 4.87 9.57 5.33
C LEU A 87 4.47 9.96 6.75
N ARG A 88 4.35 11.26 7.05
CA ARG A 88 3.83 11.71 8.34
C ARG A 88 2.32 11.86 8.27
N VAL A 89 1.61 11.30 9.24
CA VAL A 89 0.17 11.50 9.44
C VAL A 89 -0.10 11.99 10.86
N SER A 90 -1.26 12.60 11.05
CA SER A 90 -1.71 13.05 12.37
C SER A 90 -3.08 12.45 12.69
N SER A 91 -3.37 12.36 13.97
CA SER A 91 -4.61 11.89 14.61
C SER A 91 -4.96 12.88 15.74
N PRO A 92 -6.11 12.76 16.41
CA PRO A 92 -6.52 13.71 17.43
C PRO A 92 -5.51 13.81 18.58
N THR A 93 -4.86 12.69 18.94
CA THR A 93 -3.90 12.64 20.05
C THR A 93 -2.43 12.60 19.63
N ILE A 94 -2.11 12.10 18.43
CA ILE A 94 -0.72 11.97 17.94
C ILE A 94 -0.53 12.82 16.68
N ARG A 95 0.48 13.69 16.69
CA ARG A 95 0.83 14.55 15.55
C ARG A 95 2.11 14.07 14.87
N GLU A 96 2.17 14.26 13.56
CA GLU A 96 3.36 14.02 12.74
C GLU A 96 4.00 12.61 12.89
N LYS A 97 3.17 11.61 13.16
CA LYS A 97 3.65 10.23 13.32
C LYS A 97 4.13 9.69 11.98
N PRO A 98 5.39 9.22 11.87
CA PRO A 98 5.84 8.55 10.66
C PRO A 98 5.13 7.20 10.53
N VAL A 99 4.44 7.00 9.42
CA VAL A 99 3.80 5.73 9.03
C VAL A 99 4.52 5.16 7.83
N GLN A 100 4.65 3.84 7.82
CA GLN A 100 5.35 3.13 6.77
C GLN A 100 4.43 2.97 5.56
N ILE A 101 4.92 3.36 4.39
CA ILE A 101 4.24 3.21 3.10
C ILE A 101 4.89 2.08 2.34
N ARG A 102 4.09 1.10 1.88
CA ARG A 102 4.57 -0.02 1.05
C ARG A 102 3.67 -0.16 -0.17
N PRO A 103 4.05 0.45 -1.30
CA PRO A 103 3.37 0.25 -2.58
C PRO A 103 3.44 -1.22 -3.01
N TRP A 104 2.36 -1.74 -3.59
CA TRP A 104 2.35 -3.11 -4.07
C TRP A 104 3.07 -3.20 -5.42
N ASN A 105 4.23 -3.85 -5.45
CA ASN A 105 5.02 -4.01 -6.66
C ASN A 105 4.41 -5.11 -7.55
N LEU A 106 4.03 -4.77 -8.79
CA LEU A 106 3.46 -5.74 -9.72
C LEU A 106 4.49 -6.78 -10.17
N SER A 107 5.79 -6.45 -10.16
CA SER A 107 6.85 -7.39 -10.51
C SER A 107 7.01 -8.55 -9.50
N ASP A 108 6.54 -8.36 -8.25
CA ASP A 108 6.59 -9.38 -7.18
C ASP A 108 5.27 -10.19 -7.09
N SER A 109 4.23 -9.80 -7.84
CA SER A 109 2.86 -10.32 -7.68
C SER A 109 2.57 -11.59 -8.47
N ASP A 110 3.29 -11.82 -9.58
CA ASP A 110 3.08 -12.95 -10.47
C ASP A 110 4.36 -13.78 -10.58
N PHE A 111 4.46 -14.83 -9.78
CA PHE A 111 5.34 -15.95 -10.09
C PHE A 111 4.50 -17.14 -10.57
N VAL A 112 4.16 -17.14 -11.86
CA VAL A 112 3.44 -18.23 -12.51
C VAL A 112 4.44 -19.05 -13.33
N LEU A 113 4.75 -20.28 -12.89
CA LEU A 113 5.65 -21.20 -13.60
C LEU A 113 5.08 -21.71 -14.93
N ASP A 114 3.75 -21.74 -15.08
CA ASP A 114 3.07 -22.13 -16.32
C ASP A 114 1.66 -21.49 -16.41
N GLY A 115 1.49 -20.55 -17.33
CA GLY A 115 0.25 -19.76 -17.48
C GLY A 115 -0.87 -20.45 -18.26
N SER A 116 -0.74 -21.74 -18.57
CA SER A 116 -1.71 -22.48 -19.38
C SER A 116 -2.69 -23.33 -18.56
N GLN A 117 -2.48 -23.46 -17.25
CA GLN A 117 -3.33 -24.31 -16.41
C GLN A 117 -4.52 -23.53 -15.84
N PRO A 118 -5.76 -24.01 -16.02
CA PRO A 118 -6.92 -23.43 -15.35
C PRO A 118 -6.74 -23.54 -13.83
N LEU A 119 -6.97 -22.42 -13.14
CA LEU A 119 -6.88 -22.34 -11.68
C LEU A 119 -7.97 -23.24 -11.06
N ASP A 120 -7.57 -24.36 -10.49
CA ASP A 120 -8.47 -25.25 -9.76
C ASP A 120 -8.56 -24.81 -8.29
N PRO A 121 -9.73 -24.35 -7.81
CA PRO A 121 -9.89 -23.89 -6.43
C PRO A 121 -9.65 -24.97 -5.38
N ARG A 122 -9.57 -26.26 -5.75
CA ARG A 122 -9.19 -27.36 -4.85
C ARG A 122 -7.67 -27.54 -4.72
N LYS A 123 -6.89 -26.86 -5.56
CA LYS A 123 -5.42 -26.88 -5.57
C LYS A 123 -4.80 -25.53 -5.21
N THR A 124 -5.63 -24.49 -5.05
CA THR A 124 -5.19 -23.17 -4.59
C THR A 124 -5.10 -23.16 -3.07
N ILE A 125 -3.92 -22.85 -2.54
CA ILE A 125 -3.71 -22.61 -1.11
C ILE A 125 -3.55 -21.10 -0.87
N PHE A 126 -4.03 -20.63 0.28
CA PHE A 126 -3.70 -19.31 0.78
C PHE A 126 -2.51 -19.44 1.72
N VAL A 127 -1.38 -18.84 1.35
CA VAL A 127 -0.21 -18.76 2.23
C VAL A 127 -0.27 -17.45 3.01
N GLY A 128 -0.39 -17.54 4.33
CA GLY A 128 -0.31 -16.41 5.25
C GLY A 128 0.91 -16.54 6.17
N GLY A 129 1.60 -15.44 6.45
CA GLY A 129 2.68 -15.40 7.45
C GLY A 129 4.10 -15.57 6.92
N CYS A 130 4.45 -15.03 5.75
CA CYS A 130 5.85 -14.95 5.34
C CYS A 130 6.58 -13.90 6.19
N HIS A 131 7.26 -14.36 7.24
CA HIS A 131 8.26 -13.60 7.98
C HIS A 131 9.59 -13.71 7.19
N ALA A 132 10.06 -12.60 6.61
CA ALA A 132 11.41 -12.53 6.06
C ALA A 132 12.40 -12.41 7.23
N HIS A 133 13.35 -13.34 7.31
CA HIS A 133 14.44 -13.36 8.28
C HIS A 133 15.65 -12.55 7.77
#